data_AF-A0A9C8G6S0-F1
#
_entry.id   AF-A0A9C8G6S0-F1
#
_cell.length_a   1.000
_cell.length_b   1.000
_cell.length_c   1.000
_cell.angle_alpha   90.00
_cell.angle_beta   90.00
_cell.angle_gamma   90.00
#
_symmetry.space_group_name_H-M   'P 1'
#
loop_
_entity.id
_entity.type
_entity.pdbx_description
1 polymer ?
#
loop_
_entity_poly.entity_id
_entity_poly.type
_entity_poly.pdbx_seq_one_letter_code
_entity_poly.pdbx_strand_id
1 'polypeptide(L)' 'MAGITIVGLGPGAPELLTRAAWQILSDASEIWLRTLHHPVVAALPPDLTLHSFDALYEKADTFA' A
#
# COMPACT_ATOMS: atom_id res chain seq x y z
N MET A 1 4.46 21.63 -1.28
CA MET A 1 4.60 21.12 -2.67
C MET A 1 3.76 19.86 -2.74
N ALA A 2 2.78 19.80 -3.65
CA ALA A 2 1.95 18.60 -3.79
C ALA A 2 2.71 17.56 -4.62
N GLY A 3 2.74 16.32 -4.14
CA GLY A 3 3.47 15.22 -4.78
C GLY A 3 2.94 13.87 -4.33
N ILE A 4 3.20 12.85 -5.14
CA ILE A 4 2.86 11.46 -4.85
C ILE A 4 4.18 10.69 -4.78
N THR A 5 4.35 9.90 -3.72
CA THR A 5 5.48 8.99 -3.58
C THR A 5 5.01 7.58 -3.89
N ILE A 6 5.62 6.94 -4.88
CA ILE A 6 5.31 5.55 -5.24
C ILE A 6 6.35 4.64 -4.59
N VAL A 7 5.87 3.67 -3.81
CA VAL A 7 6.70 2.74 -3.04
C VAL A 7 6.32 1.31 -3.40
N GLY A 8 7.33 0.43 -3.56
CA GLY A 8 7.11 -1.00 -3.74
C GLY A 8 6.97 -1.73 -2.39
N LEU A 9 5.97 -2.59 -2.27
CA LEU A 9 5.70 -3.38 -1.04
C LEU A 9 6.45 -4.72 -1.00
N GLY A 10 7.22 -5.06 -2.04
CA GLY A 10 7.88 -6.36 -2.15
C GLY A 10 6.89 -7.51 -2.41
N PRO A 11 7.31 -8.77 -2.21
CA PRO A 11 6.52 -9.94 -2.57
C PRO A 11 5.52 -10.40 -1.48
N GLY A 12 5.41 -9.68 -0.36
CA GLY A 12 4.43 -9.96 0.69
C GLY A 12 5.02 -10.09 2.09
N ALA A 13 6.24 -10.62 2.24
CA ALA A 13 6.87 -10.74 3.55
C ALA A 13 7.35 -9.36 4.06
N PRO A 14 6.90 -8.87 5.24
CA PRO A 14 7.24 -7.53 5.73
C PRO A 14 8.74 -7.27 5.89
N GLU A 15 9.54 -8.30 6.22
CA GLU A 15 10.99 -8.23 6.34
C GLU A 15 11.71 -7.93 5.01
N LEU A 16 11.01 -8.08 3.88
CA LEU A 16 11.52 -7.75 2.55
C LEU A 16 11.22 -6.31 2.14
N LEU A 17 10.50 -5.53 2.97
CA LEU A 17 10.44 -4.08 2.79
C LEU A 17 11.79 -3.45 3.09
N THR A 18 12.19 -2.51 2.22
CA THR A 18 13.32 -1.66 2.55
C THR A 18 12.98 -0.78 3.76
N ARG A 19 13.98 -0.46 4.59
CA ARG A 19 13.78 0.47 5.71
C ARG A 19 13.26 1.84 5.27
N ALA A 20 13.69 2.32 4.11
CA ALA A 20 13.21 3.58 3.54
C ALA A 20 11.71 3.51 3.16
N ALA A 21 11.27 2.40 2.57
CA ALA A 21 9.85 2.17 2.26
C ALA A 21 9.00 2.14 3.55
N TRP A 22 9.46 1.43 4.57
CA TRP A 22 8.80 1.39 5.86
C TRP A 22 8.64 2.78 6.50
N GLN A 23 9.70 3.59 6.49
CA GLN A 23 9.65 4.96 7.01
C GLN A 23 8.65 5.83 6.24
N ILE A 24 8.68 5.81 4.91
CA ILE A 24 7.73 6.57 4.09
C ILE A 24 6.29 6.16 4.39
N LEU A 25 6.02 4.86 4.50
CA LEU A 25 4.68 4.34 4.79
C LEU A 25 4.23 4.70 6.21
N SER A 26 5.13 4.65 7.19
CA SER A 26 4.81 4.94 8.59
C SER A 26 4.57 6.43 8.86
N ASP A 27 5.23 7.31 8.10
CA ASP A 27 5.12 8.77 8.26
C ASP A 27 4.00 9.38 7.39
N ALA A 28 3.36 8.59 6.53
CA ALA A 28 2.30 9.06 5.64
C ALA A 28 0.99 9.29 6.41
N SER A 29 0.28 10.38 6.09
CA SER A 29 -1.07 10.63 6.63
C SER A 29 -2.15 9.77 5.96
N GLU A 30 -1.92 9.38 4.70
CA GLU A 30 -2.85 8.61 3.90
C GLU A 30 -2.07 7.74 2.91
N ILE A 31 -2.53 6.50 2.71
CA ILE A 31 -1.89 5.52 1.82
C ILE A 31 -2.93 4.95 0.86
N TRP A 32 -2.61 4.99 -0.43
CA TRP A 32 -3.39 4.37 -1.50
C TRP A 32 -2.72 3.08 -1.97
N LEU A 33 -3.41 1.96 -1.79
CA LEU A 33 -2.92 0.62 -2.10
C LEU A 33 -3.55 0.11 -3.40
N ARG A 34 -2.77 -0.63 -4.20
CA ARG A 34 -3.35 -1.40 -5.32
C ARG A 34 -4.46 -2.33 -4.82
N THR A 35 -4.23 -2.99 -3.69
CA THR A 35 -5.16 -3.94 -3.07
C THR A 35 -4.90 -4.05 -1.56
N LEU A 36 -5.94 -4.25 -0.76
CA LEU A 36 -5.83 -4.62 0.66
C LEU A 36 -5.37 -6.07 0.87
N HIS A 37 -5.41 -6.91 -0.17
CA HIS A 37 -5.01 -8.31 -0.08
C HIS A 37 -3.49 -8.52 0.00
N HIS A 38 -2.70 -7.45 -0.11
CA HIS A 38 -1.25 -7.57 -0.03
C HIS A 38 -0.83 -7.89 1.42
N PRO A 39 -0.03 -8.95 1.68
CA PRO A 39 0.22 -9.40 3.06
C PRO A 39 0.89 -8.37 3.97
N VAL A 40 1.72 -7.47 3.40
CA VAL A 40 2.31 -6.32 4.14
C VAL A 40 1.27 -5.42 4.80
N VAL A 41 0.06 -5.32 4.26
CA VAL A 41 -0.98 -4.43 4.81
C VAL A 41 -1.26 -4.77 6.27
N ALA A 42 -1.24 -6.06 6.62
CA ALA A 42 -1.44 -6.52 8.00
C ALA A 42 -0.30 -6.12 8.96
N ALA A 43 0.87 -5.77 8.42
CA ALA A 43 2.03 -5.32 9.19
C ALA A 43 2.12 -3.79 9.31
N LEU A 44 1.29 -3.03 8.59
CA LEU A 44 1.29 -1.57 8.67
C LEU A 44 0.73 -1.08 10.01
N PRO A 45 1.19 0.09 10.51
CA PRO A 45 0.60 0.73 11.68
C PRO A 45 -0.93 0.88 11.56
N PRO A 46 -1.69 0.53 12.62
CA PRO A 46 -3.17 0.49 12.56
C PRO A 46 -3.84 1.87 12.53
N ASP A 47 -3.09 2.94 12.78
CA ASP A 47 -3.54 4.33 12.80
C ASP A 47 -3.49 5.01 11.42
N LEU A 48 -2.98 4.31 10.40
CA LEU A 48 -2.89 4.83 9.05
C LEU A 48 -4.26 4.83 8.36
N THR A 49 -4.54 5.91 7.63
CA THR A 49 -5.71 5.96 6.75
C THR A 49 -5.38 5.21 5.45
N LEU A 50 -6.00 4.05 5.27
CA LEU A 50 -5.77 3.20 4.10
C LEU A 50 -6.94 3.29 3.11
N HIS A 51 -6.58 3.49 1.85
CA HIS A 51 -7.48 3.43 0.70
C HIS A 51 -7.01 2.32 -0.23
N SER A 52 -7.94 1.69 -0.97
CA SER A 52 -7.58 0.72 -1.99
C SER A 52 -8.35 0.89 -3.29
N PHE A 53 -7.77 0.36 -4.35
CA PHE A 53 -8.40 0.28 -5.67
C PHE A 53 -9.14 -1.04 -5.89
N ASP A 54 -9.38 -1.84 -4.85
CA ASP A 54 -10.07 -3.13 -4.96
C ASP A 54 -11.44 -2.97 -5.62
N ALA A 55 -12.20 -1.93 -5.25
CA ALA A 55 -13.51 -1.65 -5.82
C ALA A 55 -13.50 -1.34 -7.33
N LEU A 56 -12.36 -0.92 -7.89
CA LEU A 56 -12.20 -0.75 -9.34
C LEU A 56 -12.01 -2.10 -10.03
N TYR A 57 -11.23 -2.98 -9.41
CA TYR A 57 -10.99 -4.33 -9.90
C TYR A 57 -12.23 -5.22 -9.79
N GLU A 58 -13.00 -5.11 -8.70
CA GLU A 58 -14.26 -5.85 -8.53
C GLU A 58 -15.32 -5.52 -9.58
N LYS A 59 -15.24 -4.33 -10.18
CA LYS A 59 -16.16 -3.85 -11.23
C LYS A 59 -15.62 -4.09 -12.64
N ALA A 60 -14.38 -4.53 -12.78
CA ALA A 60 -13.74 -4.75 -14.06
C ALA A 60 -13.89 -6.21 -14.48
N ASP A 61 -14.48 -6.45 -15.66
CA ASP A 61 -14.66 -7.81 -16.19
C ASP A 61 -13.33 -8.47 -16.60
N THR A 62 -12.26 -7.67 -16.76
CA THR A 62 -10.93 -8.14 -17.15
C THR A 62 -9.82 -7.37 -16.44
N PHE A 63 -8.70 -8.05 -16.19
CA PHE A 63 -7.44 -7.46 -15.73
C PHE A 63 -6.52 -7.35 -16.94
N ALA A 64 -6.09 -6.13 -17.29
CA ALA A 64 -5.11 -5.89 -18.35
C ALA A 64 -3.67 -6.02 -17.82
#